data_AF-A0A4D6HFJ7-F1
#
_entry.id   AF-A0A4D6HFJ7-F1
#
_cell.length_a   1.000
_cell.length_b   1.000
_cell.length_c   1.000
_cell.angle_alpha   90.00
_cell.angle_beta   90.00
_cell.angle_gamma   90.00
#
_symmetry.space_group_name_H-M   'P 1'
#
loop_
_entity.id
_entity.type
_entity.pdbx_description
1 polymer ?
#
loop_
_entity_poly.entity_id
_entity_poly.type
_entity_poly.pdbx_seq_one_letter_code
_entity_poly.pdbx_strand_id
1 'polypeptide(L)'
;MSSRRLSLSAAIRELNTDVDFYVRTGEQHNDYMRSLVSRMGNTSMTTVDDLHAKAVVGPELVYVGSANITHSGLTVNRELCEIMENEYGSVATYLDVELGL
;
A
#
# COMPACT_ATOMS: atom_id res chain seq x y z
N MET A 1 -15.06 -9.48 -22.59
CA MET A 1 -15.42 -9.50 -21.16
C MET A 1 -14.18 -9.16 -20.37
N SER A 2 -14.21 -8.01 -19.69
CA SER A 2 -13.07 -7.40 -18.99
C SER A 2 -12.42 -8.38 -18.01
N SER A 3 -11.10 -8.55 -18.10
CA SER A 3 -10.28 -9.24 -17.10
C SER A 3 -10.29 -8.41 -15.81
N ARG A 4 -11.38 -8.50 -15.02
CA ARG A 4 -11.60 -7.77 -13.75
C ARG A 4 -10.68 -8.19 -12.60
N ARG A 5 -9.55 -8.86 -12.90
CA ARG A 5 -8.55 -9.27 -11.92
C ARG A 5 -7.18 -8.87 -12.45
N LEU A 6 -6.75 -7.68 -12.06
CA LEU A 6 -5.37 -7.27 -12.19
C LEU A 6 -4.62 -7.83 -10.97
N SER A 7 -3.55 -8.59 -11.18
CA SER A 7 -2.66 -8.91 -10.06
C SER A 7 -2.01 -7.61 -9.57
N LEU A 8 -1.65 -7.55 -8.29
CA LEU A 8 -0.89 -6.41 -7.74
C LEU A 8 0.36 -6.13 -8.57
N SER A 9 1.03 -7.19 -9.05
CA SER A 9 2.19 -7.09 -9.95
C SER A 9 1.90 -6.47 -11.31
N ALA A 10 0.68 -6.65 -11.86
CA ALA A 10 0.27 -6.01 -13.10
C ALA A 10 -0.14 -4.56 -12.85
N ALA A 11 -0.83 -4.28 -11.74
CA ALA A 11 -1.17 -2.92 -11.30
C ALA A 11 0.08 -2.04 -11.17
N ILE A 12 1.11 -2.52 -10.47
CA ILE A 12 2.36 -1.78 -10.26
C ILE A 12 3.05 -1.41 -11.59
N ARG A 13 2.96 -2.27 -12.61
CA ARG A 13 3.57 -2.01 -13.93
C ARG A 13 2.82 -0.98 -14.75
N GLU A 14 1.53 -0.80 -14.49
CA GLU A 14 0.70 0.20 -15.16
C GLU A 14 0.82 1.58 -14.47
N LEU A 15 1.28 1.61 -13.23
CA LEU A 15 1.54 2.84 -12.50
C LEU A 15 2.78 3.56 -13.07
N ASN A 16 2.59 4.78 -13.55
CA ASN A 16 3.68 5.67 -13.94
C ASN A 16 4.19 6.48 -12.74
N THR A 17 4.49 5.79 -11.64
CA THR A 17 5.06 6.36 -10.41
C THR A 17 5.96 5.35 -9.72
N ASP A 18 6.85 5.84 -8.87
CA ASP A 18 7.54 5.02 -7.89
C ASP A 18 6.55 4.51 -6.82
N VAL A 19 6.77 3.27 -6.36
CA VAL A 19 5.94 2.60 -5.36
C VAL A 19 6.82 2.06 -4.24
N ASP A 20 6.59 2.55 -3.03
CA ASP A 20 7.30 2.10 -1.83
C ASP A 20 6.49 1.05 -1.07
N PHE A 21 7.05 -0.15 -0.91
CA PHE A 21 6.45 -1.22 -0.12
C PHE A 21 6.97 -1.19 1.31
N TYR A 22 6.04 -1.11 2.27
CA TYR A 22 6.35 -1.30 3.69
C TYR A 22 5.78 -2.64 4.14
N VAL A 23 6.65 -3.52 4.64
CA VAL A 23 6.26 -4.87 5.07
C VAL A 23 6.78 -5.17 6.46
N ARG A 24 6.06 -6.03 7.21
CA ARG A 24 6.48 -6.41 8.55
C ARG A 24 7.75 -7.27 8.51
N THR A 25 8.68 -6.98 9.42
CA THR A 25 9.88 -7.80 9.64
C THR A 25 9.53 -9.23 10.04
N GLY A 26 10.31 -10.21 9.57
CA GLY A 26 10.23 -11.61 10.03
C GLY A 26 9.14 -12.47 9.38
N GLU A 27 8.32 -11.91 8.49
CA GLU A 27 7.25 -12.66 7.82
C GLU A 27 7.73 -13.29 6.50
N GLN A 28 7.90 -14.63 6.50
CA GLN A 28 8.40 -15.40 5.34
C GLN A 28 7.54 -15.24 4.08
N HIS A 29 6.23 -15.00 4.22
CA HIS A 29 5.36 -14.79 3.07
C HIS A 29 5.70 -13.51 2.27
N ASN A 30 6.48 -12.60 2.85
CA ASN A 30 6.97 -11.40 2.17
C ASN A 30 8.20 -11.66 1.29
N ASP A 31 8.84 -12.84 1.37
CA ASP A 31 10.03 -13.16 0.55
C ASP A 31 9.69 -13.26 -0.94
N TYR A 32 8.50 -13.78 -1.27
CA TYR A 32 7.99 -13.74 -2.63
C TYR A 32 7.83 -12.32 -3.14
N MET A 33 7.24 -11.43 -2.32
CA MET A 33 7.06 -10.02 -2.67
C MET A 33 8.40 -9.31 -2.82
N ARG A 34 9.39 -9.60 -1.96
CA ARG A 34 10.77 -9.10 -2.10
C ARG A 34 11.37 -9.45 -3.46
N SER A 35 11.25 -10.71 -3.89
CA SER A 35 11.76 -11.16 -5.19
C SER A 35 10.99 -10.55 -6.38
N LEU A 36 9.70 -10.27 -6.22
CA LEU A 36 8.90 -9.60 -7.24
C LEU A 36 9.30 -8.13 -7.38
N VAL A 37 9.36 -7.40 -6.27
CA VAL A 37 9.69 -5.98 -6.18
C VAL A 37 11.13 -5.72 -6.64
N SER A 38 12.10 -6.56 -6.27
CA SER A 38 13.49 -6.38 -6.71
C SER A 38 13.70 -6.50 -8.22
N ARG A 39 12.72 -7.03 -8.96
CA ARG A 39 12.73 -7.13 -10.42
C ARG A 39 11.97 -5.99 -11.11
N MET A 40 11.32 -5.12 -10.35
CA MET A 40 10.58 -3.96 -10.84
C MET A 40 11.45 -2.71 -10.68
N GLY A 41 11.51 -1.87 -11.72
CA GLY A 41 12.42 -0.72 -11.75
C GLY A 41 11.92 0.52 -11.00
N ASN A 42 10.62 0.58 -10.68
CA ASN A 42 9.92 1.70 -10.05
C ASN A 42 9.44 1.36 -8.64
N THR A 43 10.14 0.45 -7.94
CA THR A 43 9.67 -0.04 -6.65
C THR A 43 10.79 -0.17 -5.65
N SER A 44 10.50 0.18 -4.39
CA SER A 44 11.37 -0.07 -3.26
C SER A 44 10.66 -0.94 -2.22
N MET A 45 11.41 -1.57 -1.30
CA MET A 45 10.82 -2.25 -0.16
C MET A 45 11.60 -1.98 1.12
N THR A 46 10.88 -1.58 2.16
CA THR A 46 11.37 -1.34 3.51
C THR A 46 10.70 -2.30 4.48
N THR A 47 11.51 -2.95 5.33
CA THR A 47 11.00 -3.76 6.44
C THR A 47 10.82 -2.87 7.67
N VAL A 48 9.67 -2.96 8.32
CA VAL A 48 9.33 -2.19 9.51
C VAL A 48 8.91 -3.13 10.64
N ASP A 49 9.51 -2.94 11.81
CA ASP A 49 9.15 -3.66 13.02
C ASP A 49 7.77 -3.25 13.51
N ASP A 50 7.00 -4.22 14.00
CA ASP A 50 5.63 -4.04 14.48
C ASP A 50 4.64 -3.37 13.51
N LEU A 51 4.89 -3.45 12.20
CA LEU A 51 3.96 -2.97 11.19
C LEU A 51 2.66 -3.80 11.22
N HIS A 52 1.60 -3.23 11.79
CA HIS A 52 0.26 -3.82 11.81
C HIS A 52 -0.75 -3.06 10.95
N ALA A 53 -0.44 -1.84 10.50
CA ALA A 53 -1.30 -1.10 9.59
C ALA A 53 -1.46 -1.83 8.25
N LYS A 54 -2.63 -1.68 7.61
CA LYS A 54 -2.85 -2.09 6.22
C LYS A 54 -3.43 -0.90 5.48
N ALA A 55 -2.61 -0.28 4.63
CA ALA A 55 -3.00 0.91 3.92
C ALA A 55 -2.32 0.99 2.55
N VAL A 56 -2.94 1.73 1.63
CA VAL A 56 -2.32 2.23 0.40
C VAL A 56 -2.43 3.74 0.43
N VAL A 57 -1.30 4.42 0.38
CA VAL A 57 -1.23 5.89 0.45
C VAL A 57 -0.87 6.42 -0.92
N GLY A 58 -1.77 7.21 -1.50
CA GLY A 58 -1.54 8.02 -2.68
C GLY A 58 -1.49 9.51 -2.35
N PRO A 59 -1.26 10.37 -3.36
CA PRO A 59 -1.19 11.82 -3.14
C PRO A 59 -2.53 12.41 -2.69
N GLU A 60 -3.64 11.89 -3.22
CA GLU A 60 -4.99 12.40 -2.99
C GLU A 60 -5.85 11.48 -2.13
N LEU A 61 -5.53 10.19 -2.08
CA LEU A 61 -6.38 9.17 -1.48
C LEU A 61 -5.56 8.22 -0.60
N VAL A 62 -6.15 7.84 0.52
CA VAL A 62 -5.64 6.79 1.39
C VAL A 62 -6.68 5.69 1.53
N TYR A 63 -6.33 4.47 1.14
CA TYR A 63 -7.07 3.28 1.53
C TYR A 63 -6.55 2.78 2.88
N VAL A 64 -7.44 2.46 3.81
CA VAL A 64 -7.12 1.77 5.06
C VAL A 64 -8.03 0.55 5.22
N GLY A 65 -7.47 -0.57 5.65
CA GLY A 65 -8.20 -1.83 5.78
C GLY A 65 -7.90 -2.58 7.09
N SER A 66 -8.85 -3.39 7.52
CA SER A 66 -8.68 -4.27 8.69
C SER A 66 -7.93 -5.58 8.36
N ALA A 67 -7.84 -5.96 7.08
CA ALA A 67 -7.19 -7.19 6.63
C ALA A 67 -5.94 -6.92 5.78
N ASN A 68 -5.11 -7.95 5.60
CA ASN A 68 -3.91 -7.87 4.78
C ASN A 68 -4.24 -7.63 3.31
N ILE A 69 -3.48 -6.74 2.65
CA ILE A 69 -3.61 -6.41 1.22
C ILE A 69 -3.10 -7.57 0.36
N THR A 70 -3.93 -8.60 0.31
CA THR A 70 -3.70 -9.89 -0.33
C THR A 70 -4.98 -10.34 -0.99
N HIS A 71 -4.92 -11.25 -1.96
CA HIS A 71 -6.13 -11.76 -2.59
C HIS A 71 -7.11 -12.35 -1.56
N SER A 72 -6.63 -13.17 -0.63
CA SER A 72 -7.48 -13.73 0.44
C SER A 72 -8.04 -12.66 1.37
N GLY A 73 -7.25 -11.63 1.69
CA GLY A 73 -7.72 -10.51 2.51
C GLY A 73 -8.88 -9.78 1.85
N LEU A 74 -8.74 -9.44 0.57
CA LEU A 74 -9.73 -8.64 -0.17
C LEU A 74 -10.94 -9.43 -0.66
N THR A 75 -10.82 -10.73 -0.92
CA THR A 75 -11.89 -11.51 -1.58
C THR A 75 -12.57 -12.54 -0.69
N VAL A 76 -11.97 -12.91 0.44
CA VAL A 76 -12.48 -13.99 1.31
C VAL A 76 -12.89 -13.45 2.67
N ASN A 77 -12.10 -12.53 3.24
CA ASN A 77 -12.42 -11.97 4.55
C ASN A 77 -13.56 -10.95 4.43
N ARG A 78 -14.41 -10.91 5.47
CA ARG A 78 -15.24 -9.74 5.72
C ARG A 78 -14.35 -8.70 6.37
N GLU A 79 -13.87 -7.76 5.58
CA GLU A 79 -13.02 -6.66 6.05
C GLU A 79 -13.83 -5.37 6.21
N LEU A 80 -13.40 -4.54 7.16
CA LEU A 80 -13.74 -3.12 7.19
C LEU A 80 -12.65 -2.38 6.42
N CYS A 81 -13.06 -1.54 5.49
CA CYS A 81 -12.17 -0.67 4.74
C CYS A 81 -12.75 0.73 4.60
N GLU A 82 -11.86 1.71 4.50
CA GLU A 82 -12.19 3.11 4.29
C GLU A 82 -11.27 3.68 3.20
N ILE A 83 -11.84 4.57 2.39
CA ILE A 83 -11.09 5.41 1.45
C ILE A 83 -11.26 6.84 1.95
N MET A 84 -10.14 7.48 2.29
CA MET A 84 -10.07 8.84 2.80
C MET A 84 -9.45 9.76 1.75
N GLU A 85 -9.93 10.99 1.66
CA GLU A 85 -9.34 12.04 0.83
C GLU A 85 -8.27 12.81 1.62
N ASN A 86 -7.17 13.18 0.96
CA ASN A 86 -6.14 14.03 1.54
C ASN A 86 -6.58 15.50 1.47
N GLU A 87 -7.24 15.97 2.52
CA GLU A 87 -7.74 17.35 2.62
C GLU A 87 -6.64 18.41 2.72
N TYR A 88 -5.41 18.02 3.07
CA TYR A 88 -4.30 18.94 3.30
C TYR A 88 -3.45 19.18 2.05
N GLY A 89 -3.54 18.30 1.04
CA GLY A 89 -2.80 18.40 -0.22
C GLY A 89 -1.27 18.25 -0.13
N SER A 90 -0.69 18.31 1.06
CA SER A 90 0.73 18.01 1.32
C SER A 90 0.99 17.64 2.78
N VAL A 91 2.07 16.88 3.01
CA VAL A 91 2.54 16.57 4.37
C VAL A 91 2.89 17.85 5.13
N ALA A 92 3.51 18.83 4.46
CA ALA A 92 3.87 20.11 5.09
C ALA A 92 2.63 20.85 5.60
N THR A 93 1.56 20.90 4.79
CA THR A 93 0.28 21.49 5.18
C THR A 93 -0.33 20.75 6.37
N TYR A 94 -0.30 19.41 6.36
CA TYR A 94 -0.80 18.61 7.47
C TYR A 94 -0.06 18.90 8.78
N LEU A 95 1.28 18.93 8.73
CA LEU A 95 2.11 19.18 9.91
C LEU A 95 1.87 20.58 10.50
N ASP A 96 1.75 21.61 9.64
CA ASP A 96 1.44 22.98 10.07
C ASP A 96 0.06 23.08 10.71
N VAL A 97 -0.97 22.51 10.06
CA VAL A 97 -2.37 22.64 10.51
C VAL A 97 -2.68 21.80 11.76
N GLU A 98 -2.27 20.53 11.79
CA GLU A 98 -2.65 19.60 12.86
C GLU A 98 -1.67 19.60 14.03
N LEU A 99 -0.38 19.83 13.76
CA LEU A 99 0.68 19.70 14.76
C LEU A 99 1.41 21.02 15.06
N GLY A 100 1.19 22.08 14.26
CA GLY A 100 1.88 23.35 14.39
C GLY A 100 3.38 23.25 14.11
N LEU A 101 3.79 22.32 13.22
CA LEU A 101 5.19 22.00 12.87
C LEU A 101 5.58 22.49 11.48
#